data_AF-A0A842N606-F1
#
_entry.id   AF-A0A842N606-F1
#
_cell.length_a   1.000
_cell.length_b   1.000
_cell.length_c   1.000
_cell.angle_alpha   90.00
_cell.angle_beta   90.00
_cell.angle_gamma   90.00
#
_symmetry.space_group_name_H-M   'P 1'
#
loop_
_entity.id
_entity.type
_entity.pdbx_description
1 polymer ?
#
loop_
_entity_poly.entity_id
_entity_poly.type
_entity_poly.pdbx_seq_one_letter_code
_entity_poly.pdbx_strand_id
1 'polypeptide(L)'
;KGTRASNELLVKVFKTEDTIKIAEIMMQKGELNLNIEQRKKMTTDKRKQIITFIAKTYVDPKTHLPHPPLRIEQAMIDGRVSVDPFKNSDEQIKDIIEKLRPIIPLKTENITLEISVPAQFVAQSYTVLKSTGSLKKEDWQPNGSLKAILEIPAAARPNVIDRLGAITKGTANVEVQK
;
A
#
# COMPACT_ATOMS: atom_id res chain seq x y z
N LYS A 1 -9.46 -31.41 -20.24
CA LYS A 1 -10.38 -31.95 -21.27
C LYS A 1 -10.90 -30.76 -22.08
N GLY A 2 -10.30 -30.51 -23.26
CA GLY A 2 -10.62 -29.36 -24.11
C GLY A 2 -11.87 -29.60 -24.96
N THR A 3 -13.01 -29.85 -24.33
CA THR A 3 -14.28 -30.07 -25.03
C THR A 3 -14.92 -28.71 -25.31
N ARG A 4 -15.00 -28.33 -26.59
CA ARG A 4 -15.67 -27.10 -27.02
C ARG A 4 -17.18 -27.29 -26.92
N ALA A 5 -17.88 -26.37 -26.27
CA ALA A 5 -19.34 -26.40 -26.18
C ALA A 5 -19.97 -26.13 -27.56
N SER A 6 -21.05 -26.82 -27.89
CA SER A 6 -21.80 -26.63 -29.14
C SER A 6 -22.49 -25.26 -29.15
N ASN A 7 -22.45 -24.55 -30.29
CA ASN A 7 -23.03 -23.20 -30.44
C ASN A 7 -24.52 -23.15 -30.07
N GLU A 8 -25.28 -24.21 -30.34
CA GLU A 8 -26.71 -24.29 -29.99
C GLU A 8 -26.97 -24.22 -28.48
N LEU A 9 -26.09 -24.84 -27.67
CA LEU A 9 -26.18 -24.78 -26.20
C LEU A 9 -25.81 -23.39 -25.67
N LEU A 10 -24.84 -22.72 -26.31
CA LEU A 10 -24.44 -21.37 -25.94
C LEU A 10 -25.57 -20.36 -26.18
N VAL A 11 -26.24 -20.43 -27.34
CA VAL A 11 -27.39 -19.57 -27.64
C VAL A 11 -28.58 -19.87 -26.72
N LYS A 12 -28.82 -21.13 -26.37
CA LYS A 12 -29.94 -21.52 -25.48
C LYS A 12 -29.76 -21.03 -24.03
N VAL A 13 -28.52 -21.00 -23.53
CA VAL A 13 -28.20 -20.63 -22.14
C VAL A 13 -27.85 -19.15 -22.01
N PHE A 14 -27.00 -18.62 -22.89
CA PHE A 14 -26.49 -17.24 -22.81
C PHE A 14 -27.23 -16.27 -23.74
N LYS A 15 -28.14 -16.75 -24.60
CA LYS A 15 -28.90 -15.95 -25.58
C LYS A 15 -28.02 -15.15 -26.56
N THR A 16 -26.75 -15.49 -26.66
CA THR A 16 -25.77 -14.84 -27.54
C THR A 16 -24.79 -15.91 -28.06
N GLU A 17 -24.28 -15.71 -29.26
CA GLU A 17 -23.21 -16.51 -29.87
C GLU A 17 -21.82 -15.87 -29.71
N ASP A 18 -21.80 -14.60 -29.29
CA ASP A 18 -20.58 -13.84 -29.09
C ASP A 18 -19.77 -14.39 -27.91
N THR A 19 -18.62 -14.98 -28.21
CA THR A 19 -17.73 -15.61 -27.23
C THR A 19 -17.21 -14.64 -26.17
N ILE A 20 -17.10 -13.34 -26.50
CA ILE A 20 -16.60 -12.33 -25.56
C ILE A 20 -17.69 -12.00 -24.54
N LYS A 21 -18.93 -11.79 -24.99
CA LYS A 21 -20.07 -11.55 -24.07
C LYS A 21 -20.35 -12.77 -23.19
N ILE A 22 -20.23 -13.98 -23.73
CA ILE A 22 -20.37 -15.21 -22.95
C ILE A 22 -19.28 -15.28 -21.87
N ALA A 23 -18.02 -14.99 -22.23
CA ALA A 23 -16.91 -14.98 -21.28
C ALA A 23 -17.12 -13.94 -20.17
N GLU A 24 -17.65 -12.76 -20.48
CA GLU A 24 -17.96 -11.72 -19.48
C GLU A 24 -19.06 -12.18 -18.52
N ILE A 25 -20.15 -12.74 -19.04
CA ILE A 25 -21.24 -13.30 -18.21
C ILE A 25 -20.73 -14.46 -17.35
N MET A 26 -19.86 -15.30 -17.89
CA MET A 26 -19.23 -16.41 -17.16
C MET A 26 -18.26 -15.90 -16.09
N MET A 27 -17.52 -14.83 -16.31
CA MET A 27 -16.65 -14.24 -15.29
C MET A 27 -17.45 -13.56 -14.18
N GLN A 28 -18.59 -12.94 -14.49
CA GLN A 28 -19.44 -12.26 -13.51
C GLN A 28 -20.29 -13.23 -12.68
N LYS A 29 -20.82 -14.30 -13.28
CA LYS A 29 -21.76 -15.24 -12.64
C LYS A 29 -21.16 -16.62 -12.34
N GLY A 30 -20.03 -16.95 -12.94
CA GLY A 30 -19.38 -18.24 -12.76
C GLY A 30 -18.55 -18.27 -11.49
N GLU A 31 -18.58 -19.41 -10.82
CA GLU A 31 -17.66 -19.68 -9.72
C GLU A 31 -16.30 -20.08 -10.32
N LEU A 32 -15.30 -19.23 -10.12
CA LEU A 32 -13.90 -19.57 -10.41
C LEU A 32 -13.48 -20.70 -9.47
N ASN A 33 -13.53 -21.93 -9.98
CA ASN A 33 -12.96 -23.10 -9.34
C ASN A 33 -11.43 -23.02 -9.41
N LEU A 34 -10.86 -22.17 -8.57
CA LEU A 34 -9.42 -22.11 -8.36
C LEU A 34 -8.96 -23.37 -7.65
N ASN A 35 -7.82 -23.90 -8.07
CA ASN A 35 -7.15 -24.95 -7.32
C ASN A 35 -6.81 -24.41 -5.91
N ILE A 36 -6.81 -25.28 -4.91
CA ILE A 36 -6.53 -24.94 -3.50
C ILE A 36 -5.20 -24.18 -3.38
N GLU A 37 -4.19 -24.60 -4.16
CA GLU A 37 -2.88 -23.93 -4.23
C GLU A 37 -2.94 -22.51 -4.78
N GLN A 38 -3.71 -22.28 -5.85
CA GLN A 38 -3.87 -20.95 -6.45
C GLN A 38 -4.58 -20.00 -5.49
N ARG A 39 -5.66 -20.47 -4.85
CA ARG A 39 -6.39 -19.69 -3.83
C ARG A 39 -5.46 -19.33 -2.66
N LYS A 40 -4.69 -20.29 -2.15
CA LYS A 40 -3.74 -20.05 -1.05
C LYS A 40 -2.66 -19.03 -1.42
N LYS A 41 -2.13 -19.11 -2.64
CA LYS A 41 -1.14 -18.15 -3.15
C LYS A 41 -1.72 -16.73 -3.23
N MET A 42 -2.91 -16.57 -3.81
CA MET A 42 -3.58 -15.27 -3.91
C MET A 42 -3.87 -14.66 -2.54
N THR A 43 -4.39 -15.45 -1.60
CA THR A 43 -4.64 -14.99 -0.23
C THR A 43 -3.35 -14.57 0.48
N THR A 44 -2.27 -15.34 0.31
CA THR A 44 -0.97 -15.03 0.94
C THR A 44 -0.36 -13.76 0.38
N ASP A 45 -0.40 -13.58 -0.94
CA ASP A 45 0.13 -12.39 -1.60
C ASP A 45 -0.64 -11.14 -1.17
N LYS A 46 -1.98 -11.21 -1.20
CA LYS A 46 -2.84 -10.12 -0.77
C LYS A 46 -2.66 -9.78 0.71
N ARG A 47 -2.48 -10.80 1.56
CA ARG A 47 -2.15 -10.62 2.97
C ARG A 47 -0.83 -9.86 3.15
N LYS A 48 0.23 -10.21 2.42
CA LYS A 48 1.51 -9.48 2.46
C LYS A 48 1.38 -8.04 2.00
N GLN A 49 0.60 -7.78 0.96
CA GLN A 49 0.31 -6.42 0.49
C GLN A 49 -0.39 -5.60 1.56
N ILE A 50 -1.43 -6.15 2.20
CA ILE A 50 -2.16 -5.51 3.30
C ILE A 50 -1.23 -5.20 4.48
N ILE A 51 -0.42 -6.17 4.91
CA ILE A 51 0.55 -5.98 5.99
C ILE A 51 1.52 -4.84 5.66
N THR A 52 2.05 -4.81 4.43
CA THR A 52 2.98 -3.77 3.98
C THR A 52 2.31 -2.40 3.95
N PHE A 53 1.04 -2.33 3.53
CA PHE A 53 0.27 -1.10 3.53
C PHE A 53 0.02 -0.59 4.95
N ILE A 54 -0.37 -1.48 5.87
CA ILE A 54 -0.61 -1.14 7.27
C ILE A 54 0.68 -0.64 7.91
N ALA A 55 1.81 -1.33 7.69
CA ALA A 55 3.12 -0.94 8.22
C ALA A 55 3.59 0.45 7.73
N LYS A 56 3.20 0.83 6.51
CA LYS A 56 3.55 2.14 5.90
C LYS A 56 2.63 3.29 6.30
N THR A 57 1.43 2.99 6.78
CA THR A 57 0.38 3.99 7.02
C THR A 57 0.08 4.20 8.50
N TYR A 58 0.19 3.14 9.31
CA TYR A 58 -0.20 3.16 10.72
C TYR A 58 1.01 3.15 11.64
N VAL A 59 0.92 3.96 12.68
CA VAL A 59 1.92 4.07 13.74
C VAL A 59 1.34 3.70 15.10
N ASP A 60 2.22 3.34 16.01
CA ASP A 60 1.88 3.21 17.42
C ASP A 60 1.68 4.61 18.04
N PRO A 61 0.58 4.88 18.75
CA PRO A 61 0.32 6.19 19.33
C PRO A 61 1.22 6.54 20.53
N LYS A 62 1.92 5.57 21.13
CA LYS A 62 2.85 5.81 22.25
C LYS A 62 4.26 6.12 21.76
N THR A 63 4.73 5.43 20.72
CA THR A 63 6.11 5.58 20.22
C THR A 63 6.20 6.40 18.93
N HIS A 64 5.09 6.65 18.24
CA HIS A 64 5.03 7.25 16.91
C HIS A 64 5.88 6.52 15.86
N LEU A 65 6.26 5.26 16.14
CA LEU A 65 7.02 4.43 15.24
C LEU A 65 6.09 3.53 14.42
N PRO A 66 6.45 3.21 13.17
CA PRO A 66 5.73 2.21 12.40
C PRO A 66 5.84 0.83 13.05
N HIS A 67 4.76 0.07 13.00
CA HIS A 67 4.77 -1.32 13.47
C HIS A 67 5.53 -2.21 12.47
N PRO A 68 6.45 -3.08 12.93
CA PRO A 68 7.12 -4.03 12.06
C PRO A 68 6.11 -4.95 11.34
N PRO A 69 6.37 -5.35 10.07
CA PRO A 69 5.49 -6.25 9.32
C PRO A 69 5.19 -7.55 10.08
N LEU A 70 6.18 -8.11 10.77
CA LEU A 70 6.05 -9.33 11.57
C LEU A 70 5.07 -9.16 12.74
N ARG A 71 5.07 -7.98 13.39
CA ARG A 71 4.16 -7.66 14.50
C ARG A 71 2.70 -7.60 14.00
N ILE A 72 2.49 -6.99 12.83
CA ILE A 72 1.16 -6.93 12.20
C ILE A 72 0.71 -8.33 11.77
N GLU A 73 1.62 -9.15 11.22
CA GLU A 73 1.32 -10.52 10.85
C GLU A 73 0.85 -11.35 12.05
N GLN A 74 1.55 -11.25 13.18
CA GLN A 74 1.16 -11.89 14.44
C GLN A 74 -0.22 -11.40 14.91
N ALA A 75 -0.44 -10.09 14.93
CA ALA A 75 -1.73 -9.53 15.33
C ALA A 75 -2.89 -9.98 14.42
N MET A 76 -2.63 -10.21 13.12
CA MET A 76 -3.63 -10.78 12.21
C MET A 76 -3.94 -12.25 12.50
N ILE A 77 -2.96 -13.02 12.98
CA ILE A 77 -3.17 -14.42 13.43
C ILE A 77 -4.00 -14.42 14.71
N ASP A 78 -3.63 -13.60 15.69
CA ASP A 78 -4.31 -13.49 16.98
C ASP A 78 -5.75 -13.01 16.82
N GLY A 79 -5.98 -12.05 15.92
CA GLY A 79 -7.30 -11.53 15.56
C GLY A 79 -8.12 -12.45 14.65
N ARG A 80 -7.60 -13.64 14.31
CA ARG A 80 -8.23 -14.60 13.39
C ARG A 80 -8.76 -13.94 12.11
N VAL A 81 -7.97 -13.02 11.56
CA VAL A 81 -8.36 -12.24 10.39
C VAL A 81 -8.26 -13.10 9.14
N SER A 82 -9.39 -13.31 8.48
CA SER A 82 -9.44 -13.97 7.15
C SER A 82 -9.32 -12.92 6.04
N VAL A 83 -8.42 -13.18 5.09
CA VAL A 83 -8.19 -12.32 3.92
C VAL A 83 -8.87 -12.96 2.72
N ASP A 84 -9.84 -12.25 2.13
CA ASP A 84 -10.49 -12.69 0.91
C ASP A 84 -9.66 -12.23 -0.31
N PRO A 85 -9.34 -13.13 -1.27
CA PRO A 85 -8.56 -12.78 -2.45
C PRO A 85 -9.35 -11.98 -3.48
N PHE A 86 -10.68 -12.06 -3.50
CA PHE A 86 -11.55 -11.42 -4.49
C PHE A 86 -12.10 -10.06 -4.03
N LYS A 87 -12.21 -9.83 -2.72
CA LYS A 87 -12.61 -8.50 -2.20
C LYS A 87 -11.57 -7.43 -2.46
N ASN A 88 -12.01 -6.18 -2.56
CA ASN A 88 -11.12 -5.04 -2.74
C ASN A 88 -10.19 -4.87 -1.53
N SER A 89 -8.92 -4.56 -1.77
CA SER A 89 -7.90 -4.43 -0.74
C SER A 89 -8.23 -3.30 0.24
N ASP A 90 -8.66 -2.14 -0.24
CA ASP A 90 -8.95 -0.96 0.58
C ASP A 90 -10.12 -1.17 1.55
N GLU A 91 -11.20 -1.78 1.08
CA GLU A 91 -12.36 -2.10 1.93
C GLU A 91 -11.97 -3.13 2.99
N GLN A 92 -11.20 -4.14 2.58
CA GLN A 92 -10.74 -5.18 3.49
C GLN A 92 -9.76 -4.63 4.52
N ILE A 93 -8.89 -3.68 4.15
CA ILE A 93 -7.97 -3.01 5.08
C ILE A 93 -8.76 -2.37 6.24
N LYS A 94 -9.86 -1.66 5.94
CA LYS A 94 -10.68 -1.00 6.98
C LYS A 94 -11.24 -2.00 8.00
N ASP A 95 -11.87 -3.08 7.54
CA ASP A 95 -12.40 -4.14 8.41
C ASP A 95 -11.29 -4.81 9.24
N ILE A 96 -10.13 -5.04 8.61
CA ILE A 96 -8.96 -5.62 9.27
C ILE A 96 -8.45 -4.70 10.39
N ILE A 97 -8.39 -3.39 10.16
CA ILE A 97 -7.93 -2.43 11.17
C ILE A 97 -8.86 -2.40 12.37
N GLU A 98 -10.18 -2.45 12.16
CA GLU A 98 -11.14 -2.49 13.26
C GLU A 98 -10.94 -3.73 14.14
N LYS A 99 -10.65 -4.88 13.52
CA LYS A 99 -10.32 -6.12 14.24
C LYS A 99 -8.94 -6.10 14.90
N LEU A 100 -7.98 -5.37 14.34
CA LEU A 100 -6.63 -5.26 14.88
C LEU A 100 -6.51 -4.25 16.03
N ARG A 101 -7.32 -3.19 16.05
CA ARG A 101 -7.33 -2.15 17.11
C ARG A 101 -7.34 -2.68 18.55
N PRO A 102 -8.12 -3.72 18.93
CA PRO A 102 -8.09 -4.26 20.30
C PRO A 102 -6.78 -4.98 20.66
N ILE A 103 -5.99 -5.42 19.67
CA ILE A 103 -4.74 -6.18 19.87
C ILE A 103 -3.53 -5.26 19.76
N ILE A 104 -3.52 -4.38 18.75
CA ILE A 104 -2.48 -3.41 18.49
C ILE A 104 -3.09 -2.01 18.31
N PRO A 105 -2.61 -1.00 19.06
CA PRO A 105 -3.08 0.36 18.86
C PRO A 105 -2.55 0.90 17.53
N LEU A 106 -3.48 1.19 16.62
CA LEU A 106 -3.21 1.66 15.26
C LEU A 106 -3.77 3.07 15.11
N LYS A 107 -2.89 4.05 14.86
CA LYS A 107 -3.28 5.43 14.57
C LYS A 107 -2.76 5.84 13.19
N THR A 108 -3.61 6.51 12.42
CA THR A 108 -3.19 7.23 11.22
C THR A 108 -2.78 8.64 11.62
N GLU A 109 -1.52 8.99 11.39
CA GLU A 109 -0.99 10.32 11.65
C GLU A 109 -0.19 10.75 10.42
N ASN A 110 -0.55 11.88 9.83
CA ASN A 110 0.28 12.53 8.82
C ASN A 110 1.14 13.57 9.53
N ILE A 111 2.41 13.62 9.19
CA ILE A 111 3.35 14.60 9.71
C ILE A 111 3.87 15.46 8.57
N THR A 112 4.15 16.71 8.91
CA THR A 112 4.78 17.66 7.99
C THR A 112 6.25 17.76 8.36
N LEU A 113 7.13 17.48 7.39
CA LEU A 113 8.58 17.56 7.55
C LEU A 113 9.11 18.76 6.76
N GLU A 114 9.93 19.58 7.40
CA GLU A 114 10.79 20.55 6.74
C GLU A 114 12.13 19.88 6.44
N ILE A 115 12.50 19.84 5.16
CA ILE A 115 13.71 19.17 4.68
C ILE A 115 14.57 20.23 3.99
N SER A 116 15.79 20.41 4.48
CA SER A 116 16.79 21.31 3.88
C SER A 116 17.87 20.48 3.20
N VAL A 117 17.99 20.63 1.87
CA VAL A 117 18.93 19.89 1.03
C VAL A 117 19.95 20.85 0.39
N PRO A 118 21.26 20.58 0.48
CA PRO A 118 22.28 21.36 -0.21
C PRO A 118 22.16 21.29 -1.73
N ALA A 119 22.55 22.36 -2.44
CA ALA A 119 22.48 22.49 -3.90
C ALA A 119 22.98 21.26 -4.68
N GLN A 120 24.05 20.63 -4.18
CA GLN A 120 24.71 19.49 -4.80
C GLN A 120 23.83 18.24 -4.93
N PHE A 121 22.83 18.07 -4.04
CA PHE A 121 21.99 16.86 -3.99
C PHE A 121 20.53 17.12 -4.33
N VAL A 122 20.14 18.37 -4.64
CA VAL A 122 18.74 18.75 -4.85
C VAL A 122 18.06 17.92 -5.93
N ALA A 123 18.68 17.73 -7.10
CA ALA A 123 18.08 16.98 -8.20
C ALA A 123 17.74 15.51 -7.83
N GLN A 124 18.61 14.86 -7.06
CA GLN A 124 18.42 13.47 -6.62
C GLN A 124 17.38 13.39 -5.50
N SER A 125 17.46 14.30 -4.52
CA SER A 125 16.52 14.37 -3.41
C SER A 125 15.10 14.72 -3.89
N TYR A 126 14.94 15.59 -4.89
CA TYR A 126 13.64 16.01 -5.40
C TYR A 126 12.81 14.85 -5.95
N THR A 127 13.45 13.90 -6.64
CA THR A 127 12.80 12.68 -7.14
C THR A 127 12.29 11.82 -5.99
N VAL A 128 13.07 11.67 -4.92
CA VAL A 128 12.69 10.88 -3.74
C VAL A 128 11.57 11.55 -2.96
N LEU A 129 11.62 12.88 -2.78
CA LEU A 129 10.59 13.66 -2.11
C LEU A 129 9.23 13.47 -2.82
N LYS A 130 9.20 13.61 -4.16
CA LYS A 130 7.97 13.37 -4.94
C LYS A 130 7.47 11.93 -4.90
N SER A 131 8.37 10.94 -4.82
CA SER A 131 7.97 9.54 -4.76
C SER A 131 7.42 9.08 -3.41
N THR A 132 7.78 9.80 -2.32
CA THR A 132 7.50 9.33 -0.95
C THR A 132 6.38 10.11 -0.27
N GLY A 133 6.04 11.30 -0.75
CA GLY A 133 5.03 12.14 -0.11
C GLY A 133 4.48 13.24 -1.02
N SER A 134 3.61 14.05 -0.44
CA SER A 134 3.05 15.22 -1.09
C SER A 134 3.88 16.45 -0.76
N LEU A 135 4.54 17.04 -1.76
CA LEU A 135 5.30 18.28 -1.62
C LEU A 135 4.33 19.45 -1.48
N LYS A 136 4.32 20.13 -0.33
CA LYS A 136 3.44 21.27 -0.06
C LYS A 136 4.06 22.60 -0.47
N LYS A 137 5.35 22.76 -0.21
CA LYS A 137 6.07 24.01 -0.47
C LYS A 137 7.52 23.71 -0.83
N GLU A 138 8.04 24.46 -1.77
CA GLU A 138 9.46 24.51 -2.11
C GLU A 138 9.95 25.95 -2.03
N ASP A 139 11.06 26.15 -1.35
CA ASP A 139 11.71 27.44 -1.15
C ASP A 139 13.18 27.30 -1.53
N TRP A 140 13.55 27.98 -2.61
CA TRP A 140 14.90 27.94 -3.16
C TRP A 140 15.71 29.08 -2.55
N GLN A 141 16.72 28.71 -1.77
CA GLN A 141 17.59 29.69 -1.13
C GLN A 141 18.61 30.27 -2.11
N PRO A 142 19.09 31.51 -1.87
CA PRO A 142 20.07 32.17 -2.73
C PRO A 142 21.44 31.45 -2.77
N ASN A 143 21.72 30.56 -1.82
CA ASN A 143 22.89 29.69 -1.80
C ASN A 143 22.71 28.41 -2.67
N GLY A 144 21.59 28.28 -3.37
CA GLY A 144 21.23 27.10 -4.18
C GLY A 144 20.68 25.93 -3.38
N SER A 145 20.54 26.04 -2.04
CA SER A 145 19.89 25.00 -1.24
C SER A 145 18.38 25.02 -1.40
N LEU A 146 17.75 23.85 -1.26
CA LEU A 146 16.32 23.67 -1.34
C LEU A 146 15.77 23.41 0.06
N LYS A 147 14.83 24.25 0.49
CA LYS A 147 13.94 23.97 1.62
C LYS A 147 12.61 23.46 1.09
N ALA A 148 12.24 22.25 1.47
CA ALA A 148 11.01 21.60 1.04
C ALA A 148 10.14 21.25 2.26
N ILE A 149 8.85 21.53 2.17
CA ILE A 149 7.84 21.07 3.14
C ILE A 149 7.15 19.85 2.53
N LEU A 150 7.33 18.69 3.15
CA LEU A 150 6.80 17.42 2.70
C LEU A 150 5.77 16.88 3.70
N GLU A 151 4.56 16.59 3.24
CA GLU A 151 3.58 15.84 4.03
C GLU A 151 3.75 14.34 3.74
N ILE A 152 3.99 13.56 4.79
CA ILE A 152 4.08 12.10 4.72
C ILE A 152 3.27 11.44 5.83
N PRO A 153 2.84 10.18 5.63
CA PRO A 153 2.39 9.34 6.74
C PRO A 153 3.53 9.20 7.77
N ALA A 154 3.23 9.32 9.06
CA ALA A 154 4.20 9.20 10.16
C ALA A 154 5.02 7.91 10.08
N ALA A 155 4.41 6.83 9.60
CA ALA A 155 5.05 5.54 9.40
C ALA A 155 6.13 5.53 8.29
N ALA A 156 6.07 6.44 7.32
CA ALA A 156 7.08 6.58 6.27
C ALA A 156 8.30 7.40 6.71
N ARG A 157 8.24 8.08 7.85
CA ARG A 157 9.32 8.94 8.38
C ARG A 157 10.70 8.27 8.41
N PRO A 158 10.91 7.11 9.05
CA PRO A 158 12.24 6.51 9.10
C PRO A 158 12.80 6.16 7.72
N ASN A 159 11.94 5.68 6.81
CA ASN A 159 12.36 5.35 5.43
C ASN A 159 12.74 6.61 4.63
N VAL A 160 12.06 7.75 4.85
CA VAL A 160 12.41 9.03 4.24
C VAL A 160 13.76 9.53 4.75
N ILE A 161 13.99 9.48 6.06
CA ILE A 161 15.25 9.90 6.68
C ILE A 161 16.42 9.05 6.19
N ASP A 162 16.25 7.72 6.12
CA ASP A 162 17.28 6.79 5.66
C ASP A 162 17.65 7.04 4.19
N ARG A 163 16.65 7.18 3.30
CA ARG A 163 16.88 7.49 1.88
C ARG A 163 17.52 8.86 1.67
N LEU A 164 17.06 9.89 2.38
CA LEU A 164 17.67 11.22 2.31
C LEU A 164 19.09 11.20 2.85
N GLY A 165 19.35 10.50 3.94
CA GLY A 165 20.67 10.31 4.51
C GLY A 165 21.64 9.64 3.54
N ALA A 166 21.19 8.58 2.86
CA ALA A 166 22.00 7.88 1.86
C ALA A 166 22.38 8.76 0.66
N ILE A 167 21.42 9.55 0.13
CA ILE A 167 21.64 10.42 -1.03
C ILE A 167 22.51 11.62 -0.69
N THR A 168 22.21 12.25 0.45
CA THR A 168 22.90 13.49 0.87
C THR A 168 24.14 13.21 1.70
N LYS A 169 24.54 11.95 1.90
CA LYS A 169 25.64 11.53 2.79
C LYS A 169 25.52 12.13 4.20
N GLY A 170 24.28 12.27 4.69
CA GLY A 170 23.99 12.88 6.00
C GLY A 170 24.05 14.41 6.05
N THR A 171 24.11 15.11 4.91
CA THR A 171 24.13 16.59 4.89
C THR A 171 22.74 17.24 4.82
N ALA A 172 21.68 16.46 4.61
CA ALA A 172 20.31 16.95 4.70
C ALA A 172 19.90 17.18 6.17
N ASN A 173 19.28 18.34 6.44
CA ASN A 173 18.62 18.58 7.71
C ASN A 173 17.12 18.26 7.59
N VAL A 174 16.57 17.52 8.54
CA VAL A 174 15.15 17.14 8.57
C VAL A 174 14.57 17.56 9.91
N GLU A 175 13.69 18.56 9.89
CA GLU A 175 12.97 19.05 11.06
C GLU A 175 11.50 18.68 10.96
N VAL A 176 10.90 18.28 12.08
CA VAL A 176 9.46 18.01 12.15
C VAL A 176 8.75 19.32 12.44
N GLN A 177 7.88 19.76 11.54
CA GLN A 177 7.02 20.90 11.80
C GLN A 177 5.90 20.45 12.76
N LYS A 178 5.86 21.08 13.95
CA LYS A 178 4.80 20.85 14.95
C LYS A 178 3.48 21.49 14.55
#